data_AF-A0A0H2SIN3-F1
#
_entry.id   AF-A0A0H2SIN3-F1
#
_cell.length_a   1.000
_cell.length_b   1.000
_cell.length_c   1.000
_cell.angle_alpha   90.00
_cell.angle_beta   90.00
_cell.angle_gamma   90.00
#
_symmetry.space_group_name_H-M   'P 1'
#
loop_
_entity.id
_entity.type
_entity.pdbx_description
1 polymer ?
#
loop_
_entity_poly.entity_id
_entity_poly.type
_entity_poly.pdbx_seq_one_letter_code
_entity_poly.pdbx_strand_id
1 'polypeptide(L)'
;MSYWPSAETGGPFPWIYVNTEDSDSDRSAYSNSSNPSARDARIAQTAYGNQRRIYSSFVGTPPRPLLRVRREDILETPGVGAEGQKLYFGSVYMTMSNGVRQIYPCALECLDPARGHFRHNYMHLPAHRQAFFSMLPFYPRVMELVSTSRGRVPYNCRPIEGGFDSMGNTLYHGIAFVQIDTPDRPHWFAAIPGVFLPRCPRNRGGLRFCFGGSEIPVGEDDAYHILCWKF
;
A
#
# COMPACT_ATOMS: atom_id res chain seq x y z
N MET A 1 36.72 8.80 -29.36
CA MET A 1 36.25 9.79 -28.36
C MET A 1 34.74 9.89 -28.48
N SER A 2 34.02 9.85 -27.35
CA SER A 2 32.63 10.35 -27.17
C SER A 2 31.49 9.66 -27.95
N TYR A 3 30.24 9.60 -27.46
CA TYR A 3 29.72 9.29 -26.12
C TYR A 3 28.27 8.75 -26.29
N TRP A 4 27.57 8.41 -25.20
CA TRP A 4 26.34 7.59 -25.16
C TRP A 4 25.04 8.25 -25.74
N PRO A 5 23.95 7.46 -25.96
CA PRO A 5 22.77 7.80 -26.76
C PRO A 5 21.60 8.40 -25.95
N SER A 6 20.48 8.69 -26.62
CA SER A 6 19.24 9.19 -26.02
C SER A 6 18.10 8.15 -25.98
N ALA A 7 17.26 8.29 -24.95
CA ALA A 7 15.95 7.65 -24.75
C ALA A 7 15.91 6.15 -24.44
N GLU A 8 16.00 5.82 -23.14
CA GLU A 8 15.24 4.69 -22.57
C GLU A 8 14.12 5.20 -21.66
N THR A 9 12.95 4.57 -21.81
CA THR A 9 11.70 4.88 -21.11
C THR A 9 11.64 4.21 -19.74
N GLY A 10 11.51 5.00 -18.67
CA GLY A 10 11.18 4.51 -17.32
C GLY A 10 9.76 4.90 -16.92
N GLY A 11 8.82 3.96 -16.92
CA GLY A 11 7.51 4.14 -16.29
C GLY A 11 7.57 3.86 -14.78
N PRO A 12 6.75 4.53 -13.94
CA PRO A 12 6.79 4.34 -12.50
C PRO A 12 6.14 3.01 -12.08
N PHE A 13 6.89 2.20 -11.34
CA PHE A 13 6.40 1.02 -10.62
C PHE A 13 6.37 1.32 -9.11
N PRO A 14 5.51 0.65 -8.31
CA PRO A 14 5.39 0.92 -6.88
C PRO A 14 6.66 0.55 -6.09
N TRP A 15 7.00 1.39 -5.11
CA TRP A 15 8.18 1.23 -4.27
C TRP A 15 7.94 0.22 -3.14
N ILE A 16 8.82 -0.77 -3.02
CA ILE A 16 8.86 -1.70 -1.89
C ILE A 16 9.85 -1.15 -0.86
N TYR A 17 9.38 -0.98 0.38
CA TYR A 17 10.20 -0.56 1.51
C TYR A 17 10.60 -1.75 2.37
N VAL A 18 11.81 -1.68 2.92
CA VAL A 18 12.34 -2.63 3.90
C VAL A 18 12.99 -1.79 5.00
N ASN A 19 12.61 -2.00 6.26
CA ASN A 19 13.31 -1.39 7.39
C ASN A 19 14.66 -2.10 7.55
N THR A 20 15.75 -1.43 7.18
CA THR A 20 17.12 -1.96 7.26
C THR A 20 17.83 -1.54 8.55
N GLU A 21 17.22 -1.81 9.71
CA GLU A 21 17.87 -1.74 11.02
C GLU A 21 17.38 -2.93 11.87
N ASP A 22 18.12 -4.05 11.80
CA ASP A 22 18.28 -5.11 12.80
C ASP A 22 19.04 -6.29 12.15
N SER A 23 20.33 -6.07 11.86
CA SER A 23 21.22 -7.11 11.35
C SER A 23 22.23 -7.52 12.41
N ASP A 24 21.90 -8.52 13.23
CA ASP A 24 22.87 -9.40 13.89
C ASP A 24 22.22 -10.69 14.44
N SER A 25 22.13 -11.74 13.59
CA SER A 25 22.54 -13.12 13.93
C SER A 25 22.24 -14.14 12.81
N ASP A 26 23.24 -14.99 12.57
CA ASP A 26 23.21 -16.37 12.01
C ASP A 26 22.75 -16.70 10.57
N ARG A 27 23.75 -16.69 9.66
CA ARG A 27 24.20 -17.81 8.80
C ARG A 27 23.22 -19.00 8.59
N SER A 28 22.95 -19.42 7.35
CA SER A 28 23.88 -20.31 6.62
C SER A 28 23.46 -20.62 5.15
N ALA A 29 24.38 -21.25 4.41
CA ALA A 29 24.48 -21.42 2.96
C ALA A 29 23.36 -22.19 2.22
N TYR A 30 23.23 -21.97 0.90
CA TYR A 30 23.64 -22.91 -0.18
C TYR A 30 23.65 -22.20 -1.57
N SER A 31 24.25 -22.82 -2.60
CA SER A 31 24.81 -22.14 -3.80
C SER A 31 24.47 -22.77 -5.17
N ASN A 32 24.90 -22.07 -6.25
CA ASN A 32 25.00 -22.46 -7.69
C ASN A 32 23.68 -22.41 -8.51
N SER A 33 23.54 -21.52 -9.51
CA SER A 33 24.01 -21.54 -10.93
C SER A 33 22.84 -21.93 -11.88
N SER A 34 22.71 -21.57 -13.17
CA SER A 34 23.63 -20.99 -14.18
C SER A 34 22.82 -20.21 -15.26
N ASN A 35 23.47 -19.29 -16.00
CA ASN A 35 22.95 -18.65 -17.24
C ASN A 35 23.15 -19.54 -18.50
N PRO A 36 22.74 -19.21 -19.75
CA PRO A 36 22.28 -17.91 -20.34
C PRO A 36 20.88 -18.03 -21.03
N SER A 37 20.41 -17.33 -22.09
CA SER A 37 20.94 -16.36 -23.10
C SER A 37 19.84 -15.47 -23.76
N ALA A 38 20.28 -14.52 -24.62
CA ALA A 38 19.64 -13.85 -25.78
C ALA A 38 18.10 -13.96 -26.00
N ARG A 39 17.35 -12.85 -26.01
CA ARG A 39 17.13 -11.90 -27.15
C ARG A 39 16.51 -12.55 -28.40
N ASP A 40 15.19 -12.36 -28.61
CA ASP A 40 14.65 -11.41 -29.61
C ASP A 40 13.10 -11.36 -29.59
N ALA A 41 12.53 -10.36 -30.29
CA ALA A 41 11.12 -9.95 -30.36
C ALA A 41 10.46 -9.41 -29.05
N ARG A 42 10.06 -8.13 -28.89
CA ARG A 42 9.83 -6.99 -29.82
C ARG A 42 8.84 -7.37 -30.96
N ILE A 43 7.58 -6.92 -31.00
CA ILE A 43 7.09 -5.53 -30.91
C ILE A 43 5.57 -5.50 -30.59
N ALA A 44 5.17 -4.52 -29.75
CA ALA A 44 3.84 -3.89 -29.66
C ALA A 44 2.54 -4.71 -29.86
N GLN A 45 2.10 -5.40 -28.80
CA GLN A 45 0.67 -5.49 -28.44
C GLN A 45 0.44 -4.77 -27.10
N THR A 46 1.10 -3.62 -26.96
CA THR A 46 1.28 -2.87 -25.72
C THR A 46 0.16 -1.85 -25.53
N ALA A 47 -0.84 -2.19 -24.70
CA ALA A 47 -1.54 -1.31 -23.74
C ALA A 47 -2.90 -1.91 -23.34
N TYR A 48 -3.26 -1.84 -22.05
CA TYR A 48 -4.59 -2.13 -21.48
C TYR A 48 -5.17 -3.56 -21.49
N GLY A 49 -4.48 -4.58 -22.00
CA GLY A 49 -5.05 -5.93 -22.10
C GLY A 49 -5.03 -6.86 -20.88
N ASN A 50 -4.14 -6.69 -19.87
CA ASN A 50 -3.64 -7.85 -19.12
C ASN A 50 -3.48 -7.76 -17.58
N GLN A 51 -4.26 -6.93 -16.87
CA GLN A 51 -4.26 -6.95 -15.39
C GLN A 51 -4.86 -8.23 -14.76
N ARG A 52 -5.49 -9.12 -15.55
CA ARG A 52 -6.13 -10.37 -15.06
C ARG A 52 -5.20 -11.58 -14.93
N ARG A 53 -3.87 -11.46 -15.10
CA ARG A 53 -2.98 -12.64 -15.25
C ARG A 53 -1.69 -12.68 -14.41
N ILE A 54 -1.59 -11.92 -13.31
CA ILE A 54 -0.37 -11.87 -12.48
C ILE A 54 -0.64 -12.32 -11.03
N TYR A 55 -1.05 -13.59 -10.83
CA TYR A 55 -1.00 -14.24 -9.51
C TYR A 55 -0.58 -15.73 -9.51
N SER A 56 -0.43 -16.40 -10.68
CA SER A 56 -0.25 -17.86 -10.72
C SER A 56 1.19 -18.38 -10.74
N SER A 57 2.22 -17.53 -10.83
CA SER A 57 3.62 -18.00 -10.82
C SER A 57 4.63 -16.89 -10.49
N PHE A 58 4.98 -16.76 -9.22
CA PHE A 58 6.18 -16.03 -8.78
C PHE A 58 7.18 -17.00 -8.14
N VAL A 59 7.86 -17.76 -8.99
CA VAL A 59 9.15 -18.40 -8.66
C VAL A 59 10.21 -17.54 -9.34
N GLY A 60 10.74 -16.57 -8.59
CA GLY A 60 11.65 -15.57 -9.13
C GLY A 60 12.32 -14.77 -8.02
N THR A 61 13.59 -14.44 -8.24
CA THR A 61 14.48 -13.74 -7.31
C THR A 61 13.84 -12.45 -6.78
N PRO A 62 14.02 -12.08 -5.49
CA PRO A 62 13.51 -10.82 -4.97
C PRO A 62 14.02 -9.62 -5.80
N PRO A 63 13.21 -8.57 -5.99
CA PRO A 63 13.60 -7.40 -6.76
C PRO A 63 14.82 -6.69 -6.17
N ARG A 64 15.62 -6.08 -7.04
CA ARG A 64 16.88 -5.39 -6.69
C ARG A 64 16.66 -4.26 -5.67
N PRO A 65 17.67 -3.95 -4.83
CA PRO A 65 17.48 -3.08 -3.68
C PRO A 65 17.27 -1.60 -4.03
N LEU A 66 16.37 -0.98 -3.27
CA LEU A 66 16.40 0.41 -2.81
C LEU A 66 16.71 1.49 -3.87
N LEU A 67 15.69 1.86 -4.64
CA LEU A 67 15.62 3.22 -5.14
C LEU A 67 15.20 4.12 -3.97
N ARG A 68 16.17 4.90 -3.46
CA ARG A 68 16.01 5.81 -2.33
C ARG A 68 14.99 6.91 -2.70
N VAL A 69 13.77 6.77 -2.21
CA VAL A 69 12.72 7.79 -2.35
C VAL A 69 13.22 9.09 -1.75
N ARG A 70 13.16 10.17 -2.53
CA ARG A 70 13.74 11.46 -2.14
C ARG A 70 12.74 12.28 -1.36
N ARG A 71 13.21 13.32 -0.67
CA ARG A 71 12.36 14.18 0.17
C ARG A 71 11.28 14.88 -0.65
N GLU A 72 11.58 15.18 -1.90
CA GLU A 72 10.69 15.77 -2.90
C GLU A 72 9.65 14.80 -3.49
N ASP A 73 9.86 13.48 -3.36
CA ASP A 73 8.91 12.45 -3.80
C ASP A 73 7.84 12.15 -2.72
N ILE A 74 8.05 12.61 -1.48
CA ILE A 74 7.09 12.52 -0.37
C ILE A 74 6.00 13.58 -0.58
N LEU A 75 5.06 13.24 -1.44
CA LEU A 75 3.91 14.06 -1.80
C LEU A 75 2.97 14.32 -0.61
N GLU A 76 1.98 15.18 -0.84
CA GLU A 76 0.95 15.56 0.13
C GLU A 76 0.42 14.35 0.90
N THR A 77 0.58 14.40 2.21
CA THR A 77 0.10 13.37 3.13
C THR A 77 -1.42 13.51 3.26
N PRO A 78 -2.21 12.53 2.82
CA PRO A 78 -3.67 12.62 2.86
C PRO A 78 -4.23 12.35 4.26
N GLY A 79 -3.40 11.83 5.18
CA GLY A 79 -3.80 11.44 6.52
C GLY A 79 -2.96 12.10 7.62
N VAL A 80 -3.58 12.29 8.78
CA VAL A 80 -2.96 12.86 9.98
C VAL A 80 -3.40 12.03 11.18
N GLY A 81 -2.46 11.58 12.01
CA GLY A 81 -2.75 10.81 13.22
C GLY A 81 -3.21 11.68 14.39
N ALA A 82 -3.54 11.03 15.52
CA ALA A 82 -4.03 11.71 16.73
C ALA A 82 -3.03 12.73 17.30
N GLU A 83 -1.73 12.47 17.17
CA GLU A 83 -0.67 13.33 17.70
C GLU A 83 -0.25 14.39 16.68
N GLY A 84 -0.79 14.34 15.46
CA GLY A 84 -0.42 15.19 14.34
C GLY A 84 0.64 14.59 13.41
N GLN A 85 1.02 13.32 13.59
CA GLN A 85 1.95 12.65 12.68
C GLN A 85 1.37 12.53 11.27
N LYS A 86 2.24 12.58 10.26
CA LYS A 86 1.86 12.39 8.85
C LYS A 86 1.60 10.93 8.55
N LEU A 87 0.44 10.62 7.99
CA LEU A 87 0.04 9.29 7.55
C LEU A 87 -0.06 9.21 6.02
N TYR A 88 0.40 8.10 5.47
CA TYR A 88 0.43 7.84 4.03
C TYR A 88 -0.37 6.57 3.72
N PHE A 89 -0.90 6.47 2.50
CA PHE A 89 -1.43 5.21 2.02
C PHE A 89 -0.29 4.23 1.80
N GLY A 90 -0.50 2.98 2.22
CA GLY A 90 0.38 1.89 1.87
C GLY A 90 -0.30 0.55 2.03
N SER A 91 0.44 -0.51 1.69
CA SER A 91 -0.07 -1.87 1.70
C SER A 91 0.94 -2.80 2.35
N VAL A 92 0.51 -3.52 3.39
CA VAL A 92 1.33 -4.51 4.09
C VAL A 92 1.18 -5.88 3.44
N TYR A 93 2.29 -6.59 3.27
CA TYR A 93 2.34 -7.93 2.71
C TYR A 93 2.37 -8.95 3.85
N MET A 94 1.46 -9.92 3.81
CA MET A 94 1.38 -10.99 4.80
C MET A 94 1.42 -12.35 4.13
N THR A 95 2.00 -13.33 4.83
CA THR A 95 1.85 -14.75 4.51
C THR A 95 1.30 -15.44 5.75
N MET A 96 0.12 -16.03 5.63
CA MET A 96 -0.52 -16.81 6.69
C MET A 96 0.22 -18.13 6.94
N SER A 97 -0.01 -18.77 8.09
CA SER A 97 0.64 -20.03 8.47
C SER A 97 0.39 -21.20 7.50
N ASN A 98 -0.70 -21.14 6.74
CA ASN A 98 -1.04 -22.07 5.66
C ASN A 98 -0.41 -21.71 4.29
N GLY A 99 0.51 -20.74 4.24
CA GLY A 99 1.16 -20.25 3.02
C GLY A 99 0.32 -19.30 2.16
N VAL A 100 -0.93 -19.01 2.54
CA VAL A 100 -1.78 -18.06 1.80
C VAL A 100 -1.23 -16.64 1.95
N ARG A 101 -0.88 -16.03 0.82
CA ARG A 101 -0.48 -14.62 0.78
C ARG A 101 -1.70 -13.71 0.85
N GLN A 102 -1.52 -12.55 1.46
CA GLN A 102 -2.50 -11.48 1.51
C GLN A 102 -1.78 -10.13 1.39
N ILE A 103 -2.49 -9.11 0.94
CA ILE A 103 -1.99 -7.73 0.90
C ILE A 103 -3.09 -6.84 1.44
N TYR A 104 -2.83 -6.07 2.51
CA TYR A 104 -3.84 -5.23 3.14
C TYR A 104 -3.48 -3.74 3.05
N PRO A 105 -4.39 -2.90 2.51
CA PRO A 105 -4.29 -1.45 2.64
C PRO A 105 -4.22 -1.03 4.11
N CYS A 106 -3.35 -0.07 4.43
CA CYS A 106 -3.08 0.40 5.78
C CYS A 106 -2.61 1.87 5.78
N ALA A 107 -2.43 2.44 6.97
CA ALA A 107 -1.69 3.68 7.13
C ALA A 107 -0.21 3.37 7.39
N LEU A 108 0.66 4.08 6.67
CA LEU A 108 2.08 4.18 6.99
C LEU A 108 2.31 5.48 7.75
N GLU A 109 2.83 5.37 8.96
CA GLU A 109 3.32 6.47 9.77
C GLU A 109 4.79 6.76 9.39
N CYS A 110 5.11 8.03 9.17
CA CYS A 110 6.49 8.45 8.94
C CYS A 110 7.15 8.84 10.26
N LEU A 111 8.14 8.06 10.68
CA LEU A 111 8.88 8.27 11.94
C LEU A 111 10.09 9.19 11.72
N ASP A 112 10.79 9.03 10.59
CA ASP A 112 11.86 9.93 10.16
C ASP A 112 11.86 10.07 8.63
N PRO A 113 11.37 11.21 8.07
CA PRO A 113 11.36 11.46 6.63
C PRO A 113 12.76 11.58 6.01
N ALA A 114 13.78 11.97 6.78
CA ALA A 114 15.15 12.15 6.29
C ALA A 114 15.89 10.80 6.15
N ARG A 115 15.54 9.83 7.00
CA ARG A 115 16.01 8.43 6.89
C ARG A 115 15.12 7.55 6.02
N GLY A 116 13.88 7.99 5.74
CA GLY A 116 12.88 7.16 5.06
C GLY A 116 12.35 6.04 5.95
N HIS A 117 12.30 6.27 7.26
CA HIS A 117 11.81 5.29 8.24
C HIS A 117 10.29 5.41 8.39
N PHE A 118 9.59 4.32 8.05
CA PHE A 118 8.13 4.21 8.13
C PHE A 118 7.70 2.97 8.92
N ARG A 119 6.50 3.05 9.51
CA ARG A 119 5.85 1.98 10.27
C ARG A 119 4.41 1.84 9.80
N HIS A 120 3.95 0.63 9.50
CA HIS A 120 2.52 0.40 9.23
C HIS A 120 1.73 0.21 10.53
N ASN A 121 0.45 0.60 10.52
CA ASN A 121 -0.46 0.43 11.68
C ASN A 121 -1.18 -0.93 11.75
N TYR A 122 -1.05 -1.78 10.72
CA TYR A 122 -1.81 -3.04 10.62
C TYR A 122 -1.40 -4.08 11.68
N MET A 123 -2.37 -4.77 12.31
CA MET A 123 -2.18 -5.51 13.57
C MET A 123 -2.67 -6.99 13.61
N HIS A 124 -2.99 -7.59 12.46
CA HIS A 124 -3.40 -9.00 12.26
C HIS A 124 -2.54 -10.16 12.87
N LEU A 125 -1.28 -9.94 13.27
CA LEU A 125 -0.27 -10.98 13.53
C LEU A 125 0.82 -10.54 14.53
N PRO A 126 1.40 -11.45 15.35
CA PRO A 126 2.49 -11.12 16.28
C PRO A 126 3.79 -10.65 15.60
N ALA A 127 4.08 -11.12 14.39
CA ALA A 127 5.31 -10.78 13.65
C ALA A 127 5.25 -9.43 12.91
N HIS A 128 4.21 -8.62 13.16
CA HIS A 128 3.88 -7.52 12.24
C HIS A 128 4.92 -6.44 12.08
N ARG A 129 5.69 -6.10 13.11
CA ARG A 129 6.61 -4.95 13.04
C ARG A 129 7.70 -5.08 11.97
N GLN A 130 7.90 -6.27 11.41
CA GLN A 130 8.85 -6.58 10.34
C GLN A 130 8.18 -6.97 9.02
N ALA A 131 6.86 -6.84 8.88
CA ALA A 131 6.18 -7.16 7.63
C ALA A 131 6.55 -6.15 6.53
N PHE A 132 6.84 -6.64 5.33
CA PHE A 132 7.13 -5.80 4.18
C PHE A 132 5.92 -4.92 3.86
N PHE A 133 6.16 -3.70 3.39
CA PHE A 133 5.11 -2.80 2.93
C PHE A 133 5.55 -2.04 1.67
N SER A 134 4.55 -1.63 0.89
CA SER A 134 4.71 -0.67 -0.20
C SER A 134 3.96 0.62 0.15
N MET A 135 4.48 1.75 -0.30
CA MET A 135 3.80 3.04 -0.18
C MET A 135 3.06 3.34 -1.47
N LEU A 136 1.85 3.89 -1.34
CA LEU A 136 1.13 4.52 -2.44
C LEU A 136 1.26 6.04 -2.27
N PRO A 137 2.10 6.73 -3.08
CA PRO A 137 2.18 8.17 -3.02
C PRO A 137 0.85 8.77 -3.51
N PHE A 138 0.33 9.74 -2.78
CA PHE A 138 -0.93 10.39 -3.12
C PHE A 138 -0.69 11.52 -4.13
N TYR A 139 -1.38 11.49 -5.27
CA TYR A 139 -1.25 12.48 -6.34
C TYR A 139 -2.59 13.22 -6.55
N PRO A 140 -2.85 14.36 -5.88
CA PRO A 140 -4.12 15.10 -5.99
C PRO A 140 -4.54 15.49 -7.42
N ARG A 141 -3.58 15.53 -8.36
CA ARG A 141 -3.83 15.78 -9.79
C ARG A 141 -4.57 14.64 -10.50
N VAL A 142 -4.35 13.38 -10.09
CA VAL A 142 -4.90 12.18 -10.75
C VAL A 142 -5.65 11.25 -9.79
N MET A 143 -5.65 11.55 -8.49
CA MET A 143 -6.37 10.82 -7.44
C MET A 143 -7.32 11.76 -6.70
N GLU A 144 -8.40 11.19 -6.15
CA GLU A 144 -9.36 11.89 -5.30
C GLU A 144 -9.88 10.99 -4.17
N LEU A 145 -10.31 11.62 -3.09
CA LEU A 145 -11.02 10.99 -1.99
C LEU A 145 -12.52 11.17 -2.22
N VAL A 146 -13.23 10.09 -2.55
CA VAL A 146 -14.67 10.14 -2.81
C VAL A 146 -15.44 9.65 -1.60
N SER A 147 -16.35 10.48 -1.09
CA SER A 147 -17.20 10.16 0.06
C SER A 147 -18.17 9.03 -0.27
N THR A 148 -18.37 8.10 0.68
CA THR A 148 -19.30 6.97 0.58
C THR A 148 -19.63 6.42 1.97
N SER A 149 -20.58 5.48 2.04
CA SER A 149 -20.97 4.76 3.26
C SER A 149 -21.52 3.37 2.93
N ARG A 150 -21.91 2.58 3.94
CA ARG A 150 -22.62 1.29 3.81
C ARG A 150 -21.93 0.25 2.91
N GLY A 151 -20.60 0.30 2.80
CA GLY A 151 -19.79 -0.56 1.92
C GLY A 151 -19.95 -0.28 0.42
N ARG A 152 -20.56 0.84 0.02
CA ARG A 152 -20.82 1.15 -1.40
C ARG A 152 -19.59 1.75 -2.08
N VAL A 153 -19.40 1.40 -3.34
CA VAL A 153 -18.56 2.17 -4.27
C VAL A 153 -19.47 3.16 -5.00
N PRO A 154 -19.20 4.48 -4.99
CA PRO A 154 -20.01 5.44 -5.72
C PRO A 154 -19.98 5.19 -7.23
N TYR A 155 -21.08 5.57 -7.91
CA TYR A 155 -21.19 5.42 -9.36
C TYR A 155 -20.12 6.23 -10.08
N ASN A 156 -19.61 5.68 -11.19
CA ASN A 156 -18.56 6.26 -12.03
C ASN A 156 -17.21 6.50 -11.34
N CYS A 157 -16.98 5.97 -10.13
CA CYS A 157 -15.67 6.01 -9.48
C CYS A 157 -14.82 4.79 -9.84
N ARG A 158 -13.49 4.96 -9.86
CA ARG A 158 -12.51 3.88 -10.03
C ARG A 158 -11.62 3.77 -8.79
N PRO A 159 -12.02 2.98 -7.78
CA PRO A 159 -11.26 2.82 -6.54
C PRO A 159 -9.85 2.29 -6.81
N ILE A 160 -8.87 2.77 -6.04
CA ILE A 160 -7.48 2.32 -6.15
C ILE A 160 -7.31 1.03 -5.35
N GLU A 161 -7.05 -0.07 -6.07
CA GLU A 161 -6.71 -1.36 -5.48
C GLU A 161 -5.45 -1.25 -4.64
N GLY A 162 -5.51 -1.71 -3.40
CA GLY A 162 -4.36 -1.77 -2.50
C GLY A 162 -3.97 -3.20 -2.11
N GLY A 163 -4.80 -4.20 -2.39
CA GLY A 163 -4.45 -5.60 -2.13
C GLY A 163 -5.60 -6.58 -2.23
N PHE A 164 -5.50 -7.68 -1.47
CA PHE A 164 -6.49 -8.77 -1.45
C PHE A 164 -6.43 -9.56 -0.14
N ASP A 165 -7.58 -10.11 0.28
CA ASP A 165 -7.71 -10.97 1.46
C ASP A 165 -7.40 -12.46 1.16
N SER A 166 -7.51 -13.34 2.16
CA SER A 166 -7.25 -14.79 2.01
C SER A 166 -8.24 -15.52 1.10
N MET A 167 -9.38 -14.90 0.80
CA MET A 167 -10.40 -15.42 -0.10
C MET A 167 -10.23 -14.88 -1.52
N GLY A 168 -9.22 -14.03 -1.76
CA GLY A 168 -8.97 -13.37 -3.03
C GLY A 168 -9.90 -12.20 -3.33
N ASN A 169 -10.63 -11.66 -2.34
CA ASN A 169 -11.43 -10.46 -2.55
C ASN A 169 -10.50 -9.24 -2.66
N THR A 170 -10.71 -8.41 -3.68
CA THR A 170 -9.97 -7.15 -3.84
C THR A 170 -10.25 -6.18 -2.70
N LEU A 171 -9.17 -5.60 -2.17
CA LEU A 171 -9.18 -4.58 -1.11
C LEU A 171 -8.67 -3.26 -1.70
N TYR A 172 -9.27 -2.15 -1.27
CA TYR A 172 -8.98 -0.82 -1.80
C TYR A 172 -8.54 0.14 -0.69
N HIS A 173 -7.82 1.20 -1.06
CA HIS A 173 -7.46 2.24 -0.12
C HIS A 173 -8.67 3.12 0.24
N GLY A 174 -8.88 3.37 1.53
CA GLY A 174 -9.83 4.35 2.03
C GLY A 174 -9.30 5.09 3.24
N ILE A 175 -10.00 6.13 3.68
CA ILE A 175 -9.60 7.00 4.78
C ILE A 175 -10.81 7.41 5.63
N ALA A 176 -10.65 7.27 6.95
CA ALA A 176 -11.65 7.64 7.94
C ALA A 176 -11.27 9.00 8.52
N PHE A 177 -12.25 9.90 8.66
CA PHE A 177 -12.11 11.14 9.40
C PHE A 177 -12.75 10.93 10.78
N VAL A 178 -11.93 10.95 11.82
CA VAL A 178 -12.30 10.54 13.18
C VAL A 178 -12.04 11.71 14.11
N GLN A 179 -13.06 12.14 14.87
CA GLN A 179 -12.83 13.05 15.99
C GLN A 179 -12.16 12.27 17.12
N ILE A 180 -11.06 12.83 17.63
CA ILE A 180 -10.30 12.28 18.75
C ILE A 180 -10.16 13.39 19.78
N ASP A 181 -10.69 13.12 20.98
CA ASP A 181 -10.51 13.99 22.12
C ASP A 181 -9.32 13.47 22.94
N THR A 182 -8.22 14.23 22.94
CA THR A 182 -7.09 14.00 23.87
C THR A 182 -7.06 15.11 24.93
N PRO A 183 -6.45 14.89 26.11
CA PRO A 183 -6.37 15.93 27.16
C PRO A 183 -5.75 17.24 26.66
N ASP A 184 -4.77 17.15 25.75
CA ASP A 184 -4.05 18.29 25.20
C ASP A 184 -4.70 18.87 23.93
N ARG A 185 -5.61 18.14 23.29
CA ARG A 185 -6.32 18.53 22.05
C ARG A 185 -7.75 17.97 22.03
N PRO A 186 -8.72 18.61 22.70
CA PRO A 186 -10.13 18.31 22.51
C PRO A 186 -10.57 18.66 21.08
N HIS A 187 -11.49 17.88 20.52
CA HIS A 187 -12.09 18.08 19.19
C HIS A 187 -11.09 18.07 18.02
N TRP A 188 -9.97 17.35 18.15
CA TRP A 188 -9.03 17.15 17.06
C TRP A 188 -9.60 16.16 16.04
N PHE A 189 -9.29 16.33 14.75
CA PHE A 189 -9.68 15.39 13.70
C PHE A 189 -8.45 14.67 13.15
N ALA A 190 -8.42 13.35 13.31
CA ALA A 190 -7.48 12.48 12.61
C ALA A 190 -8.07 12.01 11.28
N ALA A 191 -7.22 11.93 10.26
CA ALA A 191 -7.54 11.35 8.96
C ALA A 191 -6.70 10.09 8.80
N ILE A 192 -7.29 8.91 9.00
CA ILE A 192 -6.54 7.65 9.16
C ILE A 192 -6.78 6.74 7.96
N PRO A 193 -5.75 6.49 7.13
CA PRO A 193 -5.82 5.51 6.05
C PRO A 193 -6.10 4.09 6.54
N GLY A 194 -6.78 3.31 5.71
CA GLY A 194 -7.20 1.95 6.02
C GLY A 194 -7.69 1.18 4.80
N VAL A 195 -8.36 0.06 5.09
CA VAL A 195 -8.85 -0.92 4.13
C VAL A 195 -10.35 -0.75 3.87
N PHE A 196 -10.69 -0.42 2.63
CA PHE A 196 -12.06 -0.47 2.14
C PHE A 196 -12.34 -1.83 1.49
N LEU A 197 -13.44 -2.45 1.92
CA LEU A 197 -14.00 -3.65 1.30
C LEU A 197 -15.39 -3.32 0.72
N PRO A 198 -15.64 -3.58 -0.58
CA PRO A 198 -16.97 -3.41 -1.15
C PRO A 198 -18.00 -4.35 -0.51
N ARG A 199 -19.23 -3.87 -0.37
CA ARG A 199 -20.38 -4.69 0.03
C ARG A 199 -20.62 -5.79 -1.00
N CYS A 200 -20.81 -7.01 -0.53
CA CYS A 200 -21.17 -8.16 -1.35
C CYS A 200 -22.23 -9.02 -0.62
N PRO A 201 -22.85 -10.04 -1.26
CA PRO A 201 -23.86 -10.88 -0.60
C PRO A 201 -23.38 -11.59 0.67
N ARG A 202 -22.05 -11.73 0.87
CA ARG A 202 -21.44 -12.40 2.03
C ARG A 202 -20.89 -11.44 3.09
N ASN A 203 -20.80 -10.14 2.81
CA ASN A 203 -20.19 -9.16 3.71
C ASN A 203 -20.80 -7.77 3.51
N ARG A 204 -21.11 -7.07 4.62
CA ARG A 204 -21.63 -5.69 4.57
C ARG A 204 -20.66 -4.69 3.94
N GLY A 205 -19.37 -5.05 3.88
CA GLY A 205 -18.30 -4.17 3.41
C GLY A 205 -18.05 -3.03 4.41
N GLY A 206 -17.44 -1.95 3.93
CA GLY A 206 -17.16 -0.75 4.71
C GLY A 206 -15.66 -0.42 4.74
N LEU A 207 -15.32 0.65 5.45
CA LEU A 207 -13.93 1.00 5.75
C LEU A 207 -13.56 0.47 7.15
N ARG A 208 -12.33 -0.01 7.29
CA ARG A 208 -11.69 -0.28 8.58
C ARG A 208 -10.31 0.36 8.60
N PHE A 209 -9.88 0.80 9.77
CA PHE A 209 -8.56 1.41 9.97
C PHE A 209 -7.98 0.94 11.31
N CYS A 210 -6.66 0.93 11.45
CA CYS A 210 -6.04 0.58 12.73
C CYS A 210 -5.70 1.83 13.54
N PHE A 211 -6.20 1.88 14.79
CA PHE A 211 -5.95 2.97 15.74
C PHE A 211 -5.88 2.41 17.16
N GLY A 212 -5.01 2.99 18.01
CA GLY A 212 -4.84 2.55 19.40
C GLY A 212 -4.40 1.08 19.58
N GLY A 213 -3.88 0.43 18.55
CA GLY A 213 -3.65 -1.01 18.57
C GLY A 213 -4.94 -1.83 18.49
N SER A 214 -5.87 -1.45 17.62
CA SER A 214 -7.07 -2.22 17.27
C SER A 214 -7.55 -1.89 15.85
N GLU A 215 -8.15 -2.87 15.15
CA GLU A 215 -8.89 -2.59 13.92
C GLU A 215 -10.26 -2.01 14.30
N ILE A 216 -10.51 -0.76 13.90
CA ILE A 216 -11.76 -0.06 14.12
C ILE A 216 -12.55 -0.06 12.80
N PRO A 217 -13.75 -0.68 12.76
CA PRO A 217 -14.67 -0.48 11.66
C PRO A 217 -15.32 0.90 11.75
N VAL A 218 -15.44 1.59 10.63
CA VAL A 218 -16.33 2.76 10.53
C VAL A 218 -17.78 2.27 10.57
N GLY A 219 -18.68 2.99 11.24
CA GLY A 219 -20.10 2.61 11.36
C GLY A 219 -20.77 2.47 9.99
N GLU A 220 -21.78 1.59 9.89
CA GLU A 220 -22.42 1.31 8.59
C GLU A 220 -23.02 2.58 7.95
N ASP A 221 -23.54 3.50 8.77
CA ASP A 221 -24.14 4.77 8.35
C ASP A 221 -23.17 5.96 8.33
N ASP A 222 -21.97 5.82 8.91
CA ASP A 222 -20.97 6.88 8.96
C ASP A 222 -20.34 7.11 7.58
N ALA A 223 -20.04 8.37 7.26
CA ALA A 223 -19.36 8.73 6.03
C ALA A 223 -17.85 8.50 6.15
N TYR A 224 -17.28 7.82 5.16
CA TYR A 224 -15.83 7.68 4.98
C TYR A 224 -15.49 7.89 3.51
N HIS A 225 -14.20 7.99 3.20
CA HIS A 225 -13.77 8.24 1.82
C HIS A 225 -13.00 7.05 1.26
N ILE A 226 -13.21 6.75 -0.03
CA ILE A 226 -12.40 5.79 -0.78
C ILE A 226 -11.52 6.52 -1.76
N LEU A 227 -10.26 6.08 -1.89
CA LEU A 227 -9.32 6.66 -2.83
C LEU A 227 -9.64 6.16 -4.24
N CYS A 228 -9.85 7.07 -5.17
CA CYS A 228 -10.19 6.79 -6.56
C CYS A 228 -9.24 7.50 -7.54
N TRP A 229 -9.14 6.95 -8.75
CA TRP A 229 -8.57 7.66 -9.89
C TRP A 229 -9.54 8.72 -10.42
N LYS A 230 -9.04 9.93 -10.68
CA LYS A 230 -9.74 10.95 -11.46
C LYS A 230 -9.82 10.56 -12.94
N PHE A 231 -10.79 11.14 -13.64
CA PHE A 231 -10.98 11.03 -15.09
C PHE A 231 -10.54 12.32 -15.80
#